data_AF-A0AAN1HGF8-F1
#
_entry.id   AF-A0AAN1HGF8-F1
#
_cell.length_a   1.000
_cell.length_b   1.000
_cell.length_c   1.000
_cell.angle_alpha   90.00
_cell.angle_beta   90.00
_cell.angle_gamma   90.00
#
_symmetry.space_group_name_H-M   'P 1'
#
loop_
_entity.id
_entity.type
_entity.pdbx_description
1 polymer ?
#
loop_
_entity_poly.entity_id
_entity_poly.type
_entity_poly.pdbx_seq_one_letter_code
_entity_poly.pdbx_strand_id
1 'polypeptide(L)' 'MRHIEAACQTWTSFLNECVTLSSARGDEHLKTMLQALPAYRGIAGVSDLEDRARQAAQLKAT' A
#
# COMPACT_ATOMS: atom_id res chain seq x y z
N MET A 1 6.79 -19.22 -3.16
CA MET A 1 5.74 -18.22 -2.90
C MET A 1 6.00 -17.28 -1.70
N ARG A 2 7.11 -17.40 -0.95
CA ARG A 2 7.33 -16.62 0.30
C ARG A 2 7.71 -15.14 0.13
N HIS A 3 8.12 -14.71 -1.06
CA HIS A 3 8.59 -13.34 -1.29
C HIS A 3 7.47 -12.31 -1.38
N ILE A 4 6.31 -12.72 -1.88
CA ILE A 4 5.16 -11.83 -2.06
C ILE A 4 4.49 -11.57 -0.72
N GLU A 5 4.32 -12.61 0.11
CA GLU A 5 3.79 -12.44 1.47
C GLU A 5 4.68 -11.53 2.32
N ALA A 6 6.01 -11.72 2.23
CA ALA A 6 6.96 -10.84 2.90
C ALA A 6 6.85 -9.39 2.40
N ALA A 7 6.75 -9.18 1.07
CA ALA A 7 6.53 -7.86 0.50
C ALA A 7 5.21 -7.23 0.96
N CYS A 8 4.11 -8.00 1.00
CA CYS A 8 2.82 -7.53 1.47
C CYS A 8 2.87 -7.12 2.95
N GLN A 9 3.59 -7.86 3.79
CA GLN A 9 3.82 -7.46 5.19
C GLN A 9 4.61 -6.16 5.28
N THR A 10 5.69 -6.00 4.51
CA THR A 10 6.47 -4.76 4.47
C THR A 10 5.61 -3.57 4.05
N TRP A 11 4.82 -3.72 2.99
CA TRP A 11 3.92 -2.66 2.53
C TRP A 11 2.82 -2.36 3.54
N THR A 12 2.32 -3.37 4.26
CA THR A 12 1.35 -3.17 5.34
C THR A 12 1.94 -2.31 6.46
N SER A 13 3.17 -2.60 6.91
CA SER A 13 3.86 -1.77 7.90
C SER A 13 4.05 -0.34 7.41
N PHE A 14 4.50 -0.17 6.15
CA PHE A 14 4.62 1.14 5.53
C PHE A 14 3.30 1.91 5.51
N LEU A 15 2.17 1.27 5.18
CA LEU A 15 0.87 1.94 5.14
C LEU A 15 0.44 2.47 6.52
N ASN A 16 0.68 1.72 7.59
CA ASN A 16 0.39 2.17 8.95
C ASN A 16 1.23 3.38 9.35
N GLU A 17 2.53 3.33 9.04
CA GLU A 17 3.45 4.45 9.29
C GLU A 17 3.13 5.67 8.40
N CYS A 18 2.74 5.44 7.15
CA CYS A 18 2.41 6.51 6.21
C CYS A 18 1.16 7.27 6.65
N VAL A 19 0.14 6.61 7.18
CA VAL A 19 -1.07 7.28 7.73
C VAL A 19 -0.74 8.12 8.97
N THR A 20 0.22 7.67 9.78
CA THR A 20 0.63 8.39 11.00
C THR A 20 1.62 9.51 10.73
N LEU A 21 2.54 9.30 9.78
CA LEU A 21 3.52 10.27 9.32
C LEU A 21 3.00 10.90 8.03
N SER A 22 2.23 11.99 8.16
CA SER A 22 1.73 12.77 7.02
C SER A 22 2.87 13.45 6.25
N SER A 23 3.61 12.66 5.47
CA SER A 23 4.80 13.06 4.73
C SER A 23 4.52 13.02 3.24
N ALA A 24 4.87 14.11 2.54
CA ALA A 24 4.71 14.22 1.08
C ALA A 24 5.43 13.10 0.31
N ARG A 25 6.55 12.60 0.84
CA ARG A 25 7.26 11.45 0.26
C ARG A 25 6.47 10.15 0.43
N GLY A 26 5.80 9.97 1.57
CA GLY A 26 4.90 8.85 1.82
C GLY A 26 3.70 8.85 0.88
N ASP A 27 3.15 10.04 0.58
CA ASP A 27 2.05 10.22 -0.38
C ASP A 27 2.46 9.86 -1.81
N GLU A 28 3.65 10.26 -2.25
CA GLU A 28 4.17 9.89 -3.57
C GLU A 28 4.39 8.38 -3.69
N HIS A 29 4.96 7.75 -2.65
CA HIS A 29 5.12 6.30 -2.59
C HIS A 29 3.78 5.57 -2.61
N LEU A 30 2.78 6.06 -1.86
CA LEU A 30 1.42 5.50 -1.84
C LEU A 30 0.76 5.59 -3.22
N LYS A 31 0.86 6.75 -3.88
CA LYS A 31 0.32 6.97 -5.22
C LYS A 31 0.97 6.04 -6.25
N THR A 32 2.29 5.90 -6.20
CA THR A 32 3.06 5.01 -7.08
C THR A 32 2.64 3.55 -6.87
N MET A 33 2.48 3.13 -5.61
CA MET A 33 2.03 1.78 -5.27
C MET A 33 0.63 1.52 -5.83
N LEU A 34 -0.33 2.43 -5.64
CA LEU A 34 -1.69 2.31 -6.16
C LEU A 34 -1.75 2.20 -7.70
N GLN A 35 -0.80 2.79 -8.41
CA GLN A 35 -0.70 2.67 -9.87
C GLN A 35 -0.11 1.33 -10.31
N ALA A 36 0.78 0.71 -9.52
CA ALA A 36 1.43 -0.55 -9.84
C ALA A 36 0.61 -1.79 -9.44
N LEU A 37 -0.13 -1.72 -8.32
CA LEU A 37 -0.89 -2.85 -7.76
C LEU A 37 -1.89 -3.53 -8.73
N PRO A 38 -2.60 -2.82 -9.63
CA PRO A 38 -3.51 -3.45 -10.58
C PRO A 38 -2.87 -4.55 -11.44
N ALA A 39 -1.59 -4.42 -11.79
CA ALA A 39 -0.85 -5.42 -12.56
C ALA A 39 -0.60 -6.73 -11.79
N TYR A 40 -0.72 -6.69 -10.46
CA TYR A 40 -0.41 -7.81 -9.57
C TYR A 40 -1.66 -8.41 -8.90
N ARG A 41 -2.87 -7.96 -9.25
CA ARG A 41 -4.14 -8.43 -8.64
C ARG A 41 -4.39 -9.93 -8.72
N GLY A 42 -3.76 -10.64 -9.66
CA GLY A 42 -3.85 -12.10 -9.77
C GLY A 42 -3.08 -12.86 -8.69
N ILE A 43 -2.32 -12.15 -7.84
CA ILE A 43 -1.49 -12.72 -6.80
C ILE A 43 -2.21 -12.64 -5.45
N ALA A 44 -2.22 -13.75 -4.72
CA ALA A 44 -2.79 -13.82 -3.38
C ALA A 44 -2.16 -12.77 -2.44
N GLY A 45 -3.01 -12.00 -1.75
CA GLY A 45 -2.61 -10.93 -0.82
C GLY A 45 -2.48 -9.54 -1.44
N VAL A 46 -2.37 -9.42 -2.76
CA VAL A 46 -2.25 -8.11 -3.41
C VAL A 46 -3.57 -7.34 -3.39
N SER A 47 -4.71 -8.02 -3.53
CA SER A 47 -6.03 -7.37 -3.45
C SER A 47 -6.30 -6.76 -2.07
N ASP A 48 -5.92 -7.47 -1.00
CA ASP A 48 -5.99 -6.94 0.38
C ASP A 48 -5.07 -5.73 0.54
N LEU A 49 -3.83 -5.81 0.04
CA LEU A 49 -2.90 -4.71 0.07
C LEU A 49 -3.43 -3.47 -0.69
N GLU A 50 -4.07 -3.68 -1.84
CA GLU A 50 -4.68 -2.59 -2.62
C GLU A 50 -5.83 -1.91 -1.87
N ASP A 51 -6.69 -2.67 -1.22
CA ASP A 51 -7.78 -2.11 -0.41
C ASP A 51 -7.23 -1.23 0.71
N ARG A 52 -6.25 -1.73 1.47
CA ARG A 52 -5.60 -0.99 2.56
C ARG A 52 -4.90 0.26 2.08
N ALA A 53 -4.27 0.20 0.91
CA ALA A 53 -3.63 1.35 0.28
C ALA A 53 -4.64 2.45 -0.08
N ARG A 54 -5.81 2.07 -0.60
CA ARG A 54 -6.89 3.02 -0.89
C ARG A 54 -7.44 3.64 0.37
N GLN A 55 -7.62 2.86 1.43
CA GLN A 55 -8.04 3.37 2.75
C GLN A 55 -7.03 4.39 3.29
N ALA A 56 -5.74 4.09 3.25
CA ALA A 56 -4.69 5.03 3.66
C ALA A 56 -4.73 6.35 2.86
N ALA A 57 -4.97 6.28 1.55
CA ALA A 57 -5.09 7.45 0.70
C ALA A 57 -6.33 8.29 1.04
N GLN A 58 -7.46 7.65 1.36
CA GLN A 58 -8.68 8.33 1.82
C GLN A 58 -8.48 9.02 3.17
N LEU A 59 -7.83 8.35 4.12
CA LEU A 59 -7.52 8.92 5.44
C LEU A 59 -6.61 10.15 5.35
N LYS A 60 -5.69 10.17 4.37
CA LYS A 60 -4.79 11.31 4.11
C LYS A 60 -5.44 12.44 3.33
N ALA A 61 -6.55 12.19 2.63
CA ALA A 61 -7.30 13.18 1.87
C ALA A 61 -8.35 13.93 2.70
N THR A 62 -8.49 13.60 3.99
CA THR A 62 -9.38 14.26 4.97
C THR A 62 -8.59 15.28 5.79
#